data_AF-A0A958G821-F1
#
_entry.id   AF-A0A958G821-F1
#
_cell.length_a   1.000
_cell.length_b   1.000
_cell.length_c   1.000
_cell.angle_alpha   90.00
_cell.angle_beta   90.00
_cell.angle_gamma   90.00
#
_symmetry.space_group_name_H-M   'P 1'
#
loop_
_entity.id
_entity.type
_entity.pdbx_description
1 polymer ?
#
loop_
_entity_poly.entity_id
_entity_poly.type
_entity_poly.pdbx_seq_one_letter_code
_entity_poly.pdbx_strand_id
1 'polypeptide(L)'
;MKIGSKIRRLRKLRGLTIEELANGAELTKGFISQLERDMTMPSVLNLKQVLEVLGLDLATFFSDMEEREKNIYTQKDRIDAEVGESYRISSLVPKLKYLEMEPKLITLAPLAL
;
A
#
# COMPACT_ATOMS: atom_id res chain seq x y z
N MET A 1 -3.83 3.67 -5.83
CA MET A 1 -2.36 3.88 -5.93
C MET A 1 -2.06 4.63 -7.22
N LYS A 2 -1.27 5.71 -7.22
CA LYS A 2 -0.91 6.48 -8.44
C LYS A 2 0.58 6.84 -8.43
N ILE A 3 1.42 5.92 -8.91
CA ILE A 3 2.89 6.04 -8.94
C ILE A 3 3.30 7.32 -9.69
N GLY A 4 2.66 7.59 -10.83
CA GLY A 4 2.93 8.76 -11.66
C GLY A 4 2.73 10.08 -10.93
N SER A 5 1.64 10.20 -10.17
CA SER A 5 1.36 11.40 -9.39
C SER A 5 2.43 11.68 -8.32
N LYS A 6 3.02 10.63 -7.73
CA LYS A 6 4.08 10.76 -6.73
C LYS A 6 5.41 11.17 -7.38
N ILE A 7 5.76 10.57 -8.52
CA ILE A 7 6.93 10.96 -9.32
C ILE A 7 6.83 12.44 -9.68
N ARG A 8 5.66 12.90 -10.17
CA ARG A 8 5.41 14.31 -10.49
C ARG A 8 5.61 15.24 -9.30
N ARG A 9 5.14 14.84 -8.12
CA ARG A 9 5.31 15.61 -6.88
C ARG A 9 6.80 15.74 -6.53
N LEU A 10 7.53 14.62 -6.54
CA LEU A 10 8.95 14.58 -6.21
C LEU A 10 9.79 15.39 -7.21
N ARG A 11 9.52 15.27 -8.51
CA ARG A 11 10.17 16.07 -9.54
C ARG A 11 10.01 17.58 -9.28
N LYS A 12 8.77 18.01 -9.01
CA LYS A 12 8.49 19.43 -8.68
C LYS A 12 9.18 19.89 -7.40
N LEU A 13 9.23 19.05 -6.36
CA LEU A 13 9.95 19.35 -5.12
C LEU A 13 11.45 19.53 -5.35
N ARG A 14 12.01 18.85 -6.34
CA ARG A 14 13.41 18.99 -6.77
C ARG A 14 13.62 20.12 -7.79
N GLY A 15 12.59 20.88 -8.14
CA GLY A 15 12.69 21.99 -9.10
C GLY A 15 12.96 21.57 -10.54
N LEU A 16 12.85 20.28 -10.86
CA LEU A 16 13.19 19.75 -12.19
C LEU A 16 12.02 19.94 -13.17
N THR A 17 12.32 20.32 -14.40
CA THR A 17 11.42 20.19 -15.55
C THR A 17 11.27 18.72 -15.96
N ILE A 18 10.24 18.40 -16.77
CA ILE A 18 10.06 17.04 -17.29
C ILE A 18 11.28 16.62 -18.14
N GLU A 19 11.88 17.57 -18.84
CA GLU A 19 13.02 17.34 -19.72
C GLU A 19 14.30 17.07 -18.95
N GLU A 20 14.55 17.81 -17.86
CA GLU A 20 15.69 17.55 -16.97
C GLU A 20 15.59 16.18 -16.28
N LEU A 21 14.40 15.78 -15.81
CA LEU A 21 14.20 14.44 -15.25
C LEU A 21 14.40 13.35 -16.31
N ALA A 22 13.88 13.56 -17.52
CA ALA A 22 14.02 12.63 -18.63
C ALA A 22 15.49 12.43 -19.01
N ASN A 23 16.23 13.53 -19.17
CA ASN A 23 17.65 13.52 -19.51
C ASN A 23 18.48 12.83 -18.43
N GLY A 24 18.25 13.15 -17.15
CA GLY A 24 18.97 12.53 -16.05
C GLY A 24 18.70 11.02 -15.92
N ALA A 25 17.50 10.57 -16.30
CA ALA A 25 17.10 9.17 -16.22
C ALA A 25 17.39 8.38 -17.51
N GLU A 26 17.97 9.03 -18.53
CA GLU A 26 18.18 8.45 -19.87
C GLU A 26 16.88 7.93 -20.52
N LEU A 27 15.79 8.66 -20.31
CA LEU A 27 14.46 8.34 -20.83
C LEU A 27 13.94 9.48 -21.72
N THR A 28 12.92 9.19 -22.53
CA THR A 28 12.32 10.25 -23.36
C THR A 28 11.41 11.16 -22.54
N LYS A 29 11.35 12.45 -22.91
CA LYS A 29 10.39 13.42 -22.36
C LYS A 29 8.94 12.92 -22.46
N GLY A 30 8.61 12.23 -23.56
CA GLY A 30 7.31 11.60 -23.77
C GLY A 30 7.02 10.51 -22.74
N PHE A 31 7.98 9.64 -22.47
CA PHE A 31 7.86 8.59 -21.45
C PHE A 31 7.60 9.17 -20.06
N ILE A 32 8.39 10.15 -19.61
CA ILE A 32 8.18 10.81 -18.31
C ILE A 32 6.80 11.49 -18.25
N SER A 33 6.37 12.16 -19.33
CA SER A 33 5.04 12.78 -19.40
C SER A 33 3.89 11.78 -19.30
N GLN A 34 4.03 10.60 -19.92
CA GLN A 34 3.06 9.52 -19.82
C GLN A 34 3.07 8.88 -18.43
N LEU A 35 4.27 8.67 -17.87
CA LEU A 35 4.49 8.10 -16.55
C LEU A 35 3.85 8.97 -15.46
N GLU A 36 4.08 10.28 -15.46
CA GLU A 36 3.50 11.22 -14.48
C GLU A 36 1.97 11.31 -14.54
N ARG A 37 1.36 10.86 -15.62
CA ARG A 37 -0.10 10.80 -15.83
C ARG A 37 -0.68 9.40 -15.66
N ASP A 38 0.12 8.44 -15.20
CA ASP A 38 -0.27 7.04 -15.07
C ASP A 38 -0.77 6.40 -16.39
N MET A 39 -0.28 6.88 -17.55
CA MET A 39 -0.66 6.36 -18.87
C MET A 39 0.28 5.28 -19.40
N THR A 40 1.39 5.03 -18.71
CA THR A 40 2.33 3.96 -19.02
C THR A 40 2.87 3.36 -17.73
N MET A 41 3.13 2.05 -17.74
CA MET A 41 3.79 1.37 -16.65
C MET A 41 5.31 1.33 -16.92
N PRO A 42 6.14 1.81 -15.98
CA PRO A 42 7.57 1.68 -16.12
C PRO A 42 8.01 0.24 -15.83
N SER A 43 9.08 -0.21 -16.48
CA SER A 43 9.83 -1.37 -16.00
C SER A 43 10.50 -1.04 -14.66
N VAL A 44 10.93 -2.06 -13.91
CA VAL A 44 11.69 -1.84 -12.65
C VAL A 44 12.97 -1.06 -12.91
N LEU A 45 13.64 -1.31 -14.05
CA LEU A 45 14.85 -0.59 -14.45
C LEU A 45 14.56 0.90 -14.68
N ASN A 46 13.56 1.23 -15.50
CA ASN A 46 13.21 2.61 -15.81
C ASN A 46 12.75 3.36 -14.55
N LEU A 47 12.02 2.68 -13.65
CA LEU A 47 11.63 3.27 -12.37
C LEU A 47 12.87 3.57 -11.51
N LYS A 48 13.84 2.65 -11.43
CA LYS A 48 15.11 2.90 -10.72
C LYS A 48 15.85 4.12 -11.28
N GLN A 49 16.01 4.23 -12.59
CA GLN A 49 16.66 5.37 -13.23
C GLN A 49 15.98 6.71 -12.87
N VAL A 50 14.65 6.74 -12.90
CA VAL A 50 13.89 7.93 -12.47
C VAL A 50 14.13 8.26 -11.00
N LEU A 51 14.13 7.25 -10.12
CA LEU A 51 14.31 7.45 -8.69
C LEU A 51 15.73 7.87 -8.32
N GLU A 52 16.75 7.39 -9.04
CA GLU A 52 18.15 7.81 -8.87
C GLU A 52 18.33 9.31 -9.10
N VAL A 53 17.74 9.86 -10.16
CA VAL A 53 17.72 11.32 -10.41
C VAL A 53 16.97 12.06 -9.30
N LEU A 54 15.90 11.45 -8.78
CA LEU A 54 15.16 11.96 -7.63
C LEU A 54 15.84 11.65 -6.29
N GLY A 55 17.04 11.08 -6.26
CA GLY A 55 17.80 10.76 -5.05
C GLY A 55 17.02 9.86 -4.07
N LEU A 56 16.32 8.86 -4.58
CA LEU A 56 15.55 7.88 -3.80
C LEU A 56 15.86 6.48 -4.29
N ASP A 57 15.74 5.49 -3.40
CA ASP A 57 15.67 4.08 -3.79
C ASP A 57 14.21 3.60 -3.86
N LEU A 58 14.01 2.37 -4.33
CA LEU A 58 12.67 1.76 -4.43
C LEU A 58 12.02 1.62 -3.05
N ALA A 59 12.78 1.19 -2.03
CA ALA A 59 12.24 0.95 -0.69
C ALA A 59 11.67 2.25 -0.08
N THR A 60 12.45 3.33 -0.14
CA THR A 60 12.04 4.66 0.31
C THR A 60 10.86 5.17 -0.51
N PHE A 61 10.87 4.97 -1.83
CA PHE A 61 9.76 5.39 -2.68
C PHE A 61 8.45 4.64 -2.37
N PHE A 62 8.50 3.41 -1.88
CA PHE A 62 7.32 2.62 -1.51
C PHE A 62 7.01 2.60 0.00
N SER A 63 7.82 3.23 0.85
CA SER A 63 7.68 3.20 2.31
C SER A 63 6.33 3.72 2.84
N ASP A 64 5.84 4.83 2.30
CA ASP A 64 4.51 5.41 2.57
C ASP A 64 3.40 4.81 1.68
N MET A 65 3.75 3.81 0.85
CA MET A 65 2.80 3.02 0.08
C MET A 65 2.47 1.68 0.73
N GLU A 66 3.09 1.35 1.87
CA GLU A 66 2.45 0.41 2.78
C GLU A 66 1.05 0.95 3.04
N GLU A 67 0.03 0.20 2.61
CA GLU A 67 -1.33 0.42 3.12
C GLU A 67 -1.15 0.63 4.61
N ARG A 68 -1.60 1.78 5.14
CA ARG A 68 -1.69 1.91 6.59
C ARG A 68 -2.40 0.66 7.02
N GLU A 69 -1.69 -0.24 7.72
CA GLU A 69 -2.34 -1.39 8.32
C GLU A 69 -3.52 -0.80 9.05
N LYS A 70 -4.70 -1.32 8.74
CA LYS A 70 -5.92 -0.81 9.32
C LYS A 70 -5.81 -1.09 10.82
N ASN A 71 -5.26 -0.17 11.59
CA ASN A 71 -4.93 -0.43 12.99
C ASN A 71 -6.16 -0.41 13.90
N ILE A 72 -7.31 -0.01 13.34
CA ILE A 72 -8.58 0.05 14.05
C ILE A 72 -9.57 -0.85 13.32
N TYR A 73 -9.93 -1.94 13.98
CA TYR A 73 -10.99 -2.85 13.54
C TYR A 73 -12.23 -2.62 14.40
N THR A 74 -13.38 -2.58 13.73
CA THR A 74 -14.69 -2.36 14.36
C THR A 74 -15.52 -3.63 14.32
N GLN A 75 -16.71 -3.60 14.93
CA GLN A 75 -17.62 -4.74 14.88
C GLN A 75 -17.99 -5.16 13.46
N LYS A 76 -17.97 -4.24 12.48
CA LYS A 76 -18.24 -4.52 11.06
C LYS A 76 -17.14 -5.32 10.37
N ASP A 77 -15.95 -5.37 10.96
CA ASP A 77 -14.79 -6.05 10.41
C ASP A 77 -14.63 -7.47 10.95
N ARG A 78 -15.53 -7.88 11.86
CA ARG A 78 -15.51 -9.20 12.47
C ARG A 78 -15.94 -10.26 11.45
N ILE A 79 -15.29 -11.40 11.53
CA ILE A 79 -15.61 -12.57 10.71
C ILE A 79 -16.08 -13.67 11.66
N ASP A 80 -17.30 -14.14 11.46
CA ASP A 80 -17.80 -15.31 12.20
C ASP A 80 -17.05 -16.54 11.73
N ALA A 81 -16.31 -17.17 12.65
CA ALA A 81 -15.40 -18.27 12.36
C ALA A 81 -16.05 -19.63 12.61
N GLU A 82 -16.86 -19.75 13.67
CA GLU A 82 -17.49 -21.01 14.07
C GLU A 82 -18.75 -20.77 14.92
N VAL A 83 -19.77 -21.60 14.71
CA VAL A 83 -21.02 -21.57 15.48
C VAL A 83 -21.37 -23.00 15.87
N GLY A 84 -21.34 -23.30 17.18
CA GLY A 84 -21.84 -24.54 17.77
C GLY A 84 -23.19 -24.31 18.46
N GLU A 85 -23.80 -25.39 18.96
CA GLU A 85 -25.11 -25.32 19.64
C GLU A 85 -25.10 -24.41 20.88
N SER A 86 -24.00 -24.38 21.62
CA SER A 86 -23.85 -23.65 22.87
C SER A 86 -22.82 -22.53 22.82
N TYR A 87 -22.23 -22.26 21.65
CA TYR A 87 -21.19 -21.25 21.54
C TYR A 87 -21.10 -20.61 20.14
N ARG A 88 -20.58 -19.38 20.10
CA ARG A 88 -20.20 -18.67 18.87
C ARG A 88 -18.80 -18.12 19.00
N ILE A 89 -17.97 -18.33 17.99
CA ILE A 89 -16.62 -17.78 17.88
C ILE A 89 -16.56 -16.81 16.71
N SER A 90 -16.20 -15.56 16.99
CA SER A 90 -15.97 -14.54 15.97
C SER A 90 -14.53 -14.03 16.05
N SER A 91 -13.83 -14.02 14.92
CA SER A 91 -12.53 -13.35 14.79
C SER A 91 -12.72 -11.84 14.84
N LEU A 92 -11.97 -11.16 15.70
CA LEU A 92 -12.10 -9.70 15.88
C LEU A 92 -11.41 -8.89 14.78
N VAL A 93 -10.47 -9.51 14.08
CA VAL A 93 -9.72 -8.93 12.96
C VAL A 93 -9.72 -9.91 11.78
N PRO A 94 -9.65 -9.43 10.52
CA PRO A 94 -9.40 -10.29 9.37
C PRO A 94 -8.01 -10.91 9.45
N LYS A 95 -7.73 -11.93 8.64
CA LYS A 95 -6.42 -12.59 8.63
C LYS A 95 -5.33 -11.61 8.18
N LEU A 96 -4.50 -11.15 9.12
CA LEU A 96 -3.35 -10.30 8.84
C LEU A 96 -2.09 -11.15 8.67
N LYS A 97 -1.14 -10.67 7.86
CA LYS A 97 0.09 -11.40 7.55
C LYS A 97 1.02 -11.56 8.75
N TYR A 98 0.93 -10.65 9.72
CA TYR A 98 1.81 -10.60 10.89
C TYR A 98 0.97 -10.38 12.14
N LEU A 99 0.57 -11.47 12.79
CA LEU A 99 -0.12 -11.44 14.06
C LEU A 99 0.71 -12.21 15.08
N GLU A 100 1.16 -11.52 16.12
CA GLU A 100 1.71 -12.17 17.33
C GLU A 100 0.61 -12.81 18.19
N MET A 101 -0.65 -12.38 17.98
CA MET A 101 -1.83 -12.87 18.68
C MET A 101 -3.04 -12.89 17.74
N GLU A 102 -3.86 -13.94 17.82
CA GLU A 102 -5.16 -14.03 17.12
C GLU A 102 -6.31 -13.70 18.08
N PRO A 103 -6.85 -12.46 18.07
CA PRO A 103 -7.94 -12.09 18.96
C PRO A 103 -9.28 -12.67 18.49
N LYS A 104 -9.92 -13.47 19.35
CA LYS A 104 -11.24 -14.07 19.10
C LYS A 104 -12.20 -13.72 20.24
N LEU A 105 -13.46 -13.48 19.90
CA LEU A 105 -14.56 -13.34 20.86
C LEU A 105 -15.35 -14.64 20.89
N ILE A 106 -15.41 -15.26 22.06
CA ILE A 106 -16.20 -16.47 22.31
C ILE A 106 -17.42 -16.07 23.12
N THR A 107 -18.61 -16.35 22.59
CA THR A 107 -19.89 -16.16 23.28
C THR A 107 -20.44 -17.52 23.64
N LEU A 108 -20.71 -17.76 24.93
CA LEU A 108 -21.28 -19.01 25.43
C LEU A 108 -22.78 -18.81 25.70
N ALA A 109 -23.59 -19.81 25.36
CA ALA A 109 -24.98 -19.86 25.77
C ALA A 109 -25.06 -19.98 27.30
N PRO A 110 -26.08 -19.38 27.94
CA PRO A 110 -26.33 -19.60 29.37
C PRO A 110 -26.53 -21.10 29.63
N LEU A 111 -25.95 -21.61 30.71
CA LEU A 111 -26.30 -22.94 31.21
C LEU A 111 -27.78 -22.90 31.60
N ALA A 112 -28.60 -23.75 30.97
CA ALA A 112 -29.96 -24.00 31.44
C ALA A 112 -29.84 -24.67 32.82
N LEU A 113 -30.21 -23.92 33.87
CA LEU A 113 -30.38 -24.44 35.23
C LEU A 113 -31.69 -25.21 35.34
#